data_AF-A0A0A6P890-F1
#
_entry.id   AF-A0A0A6P890-F1
#
_cell.length_a   1.000
_cell.length_b   1.000
_cell.length_c   1.000
_cell.angle_alpha   90.00
_cell.angle_beta   90.00
_cell.angle_gamma   90.00
#
_symmetry.space_group_name_H-M   'P 1'
#
loop_
_entity.id
_entity.type
_entity.pdbx_description
1 polymer ?
#
loop_
_entity_poly.entity_id
_entity_poly.type
_entity_poly.pdbx_seq_one_letter_code
_entity_poly.pdbx_strand_id
1 'polypeptide(L)'
;MTCFDLLADKDFKFTPTERGWLLAASRARKDVKSQTDLTEARNRFLQTHGIVNPVNKRGKAKHLPCRLIPQDLDTARRGKEVLESFPRYSARLLLEFTLLTPLLTKDDDPFYLFDNPTRKDHNFGVPHIAAASLKGLSLDAYQRAFPSSSGIEIEQKKQLLERRHGYRLQDAHAKRLFGIEDDGNQQEVSRIGRLHYSAVWFKQVQFLVMNPREPETGIGTIPIQFEAIAPNPKEKAILEVVYFNPYGVKESDEQTVREDLARWLAAVGTWWPVLGLGAKRLAGYGAIKIEKATLQAVEWSGMENTQTPQRNPVAQEQPPSPQKQSYYKDYLDNEDKPLSEEAFKAKLDGKLADKDKEIAKLKNPSKKEIKILVSQRKNLGKNERKKYKEVVEYFKAHTTTTPQTTEEVVVIEELQIYERQEQGEDSWIKLAKWIS
;
A
#
# COMPACT_ATOMS: atom_id res chain seq x y z
N MET A 1 -13.22 -23.96 -2.11
CA MET A 1 -11.92 -24.64 -2.28
C MET A 1 -10.84 -23.59 -2.42
N THR A 2 -9.77 -23.71 -1.64
CA THR A 2 -8.61 -22.83 -1.77
C THR A 2 -7.83 -23.17 -3.05
N CYS A 3 -6.92 -22.31 -3.52
CA CYS A 3 -6.12 -22.62 -4.71
C CYS A 3 -5.22 -23.86 -4.51
N PHE A 4 -4.85 -24.15 -3.26
CA PHE A 4 -4.08 -25.33 -2.88
C PHE A 4 -4.91 -26.62 -2.99
N ASP A 5 -6.16 -26.62 -2.55
CA ASP A 5 -7.06 -27.78 -2.69
C ASP A 5 -7.29 -28.12 -4.17
N LEU A 6 -7.43 -27.10 -5.02
CA LEU A 6 -7.60 -27.23 -6.47
C LEU A 6 -6.32 -27.74 -7.18
N LEU A 7 -5.14 -27.54 -6.59
CA LEU A 7 -3.89 -28.07 -7.13
C LEU A 7 -3.62 -29.50 -6.63
N ALA A 8 -4.11 -29.88 -5.45
CA ALA A 8 -3.94 -31.21 -4.88
C ALA A 8 -4.86 -32.26 -5.52
N ASP A 9 -6.05 -31.87 -5.95
CA ASP A 9 -7.02 -32.77 -6.59
C ASP A 9 -6.56 -33.19 -8.00
N LYS A 10 -6.31 -34.49 -8.18
CA LYS A 10 -5.88 -35.10 -9.45
C LYS A 10 -7.05 -35.25 -10.44
N ASP A 11 -8.27 -35.30 -9.95
CA ASP A 11 -9.48 -35.57 -10.74
C ASP A 11 -10.22 -34.28 -11.13
N PHE A 12 -9.79 -33.12 -10.60
CA PHE A 12 -10.35 -31.83 -10.99
C PHE A 12 -10.01 -31.47 -12.44
N LYS A 13 -10.97 -31.73 -13.33
CA LYS A 13 -10.97 -31.27 -14.73
C LYS A 13 -11.23 -29.77 -14.78
N PHE A 14 -10.17 -28.98 -14.95
CA PHE A 14 -10.28 -27.54 -15.16
C PHE A 14 -10.59 -27.26 -16.63
N THR A 15 -11.74 -26.67 -16.90
CA THR A 15 -12.06 -26.05 -18.18
C THR A 15 -11.41 -24.67 -18.24
N PRO A 16 -10.54 -24.38 -19.22
CA PRO A 16 -9.92 -23.07 -19.34
C PRO A 16 -10.96 -22.01 -19.67
N THR A 17 -11.40 -21.27 -18.65
CA THR A 17 -12.13 -20.02 -18.84
C THR A 17 -11.15 -18.92 -19.23
N GLU A 18 -11.64 -17.86 -19.89
CA GLU A 18 -10.79 -16.73 -20.31
C GLU A 18 -9.93 -16.13 -19.19
N ARG A 19 -10.42 -16.15 -17.94
CA ARG A 19 -9.73 -15.62 -16.74
C ARG A 19 -8.98 -16.67 -15.93
N GLY A 20 -9.09 -17.94 -16.30
CA GLY A 20 -8.52 -19.05 -15.53
C GLY A 20 -7.11 -19.46 -15.98
N TRP A 21 -6.50 -18.71 -16.91
CA TRP A 21 -5.15 -18.96 -17.41
C TRP A 21 -4.08 -18.92 -16.30
N LEU A 22 -4.26 -18.14 -15.23
CA LEU A 22 -3.34 -18.11 -14.07
C LEU A 22 -3.26 -19.47 -13.38
N LEU A 23 -4.41 -20.14 -13.21
CA LEU A 23 -4.48 -21.48 -12.65
C LEU A 23 -3.90 -22.50 -13.63
N ALA A 24 -4.14 -22.33 -14.93
CA ALA A 24 -3.54 -23.17 -15.97
C ALA A 24 -2.00 -23.06 -15.96
N ALA A 25 -1.44 -21.86 -15.77
CA ALA A 25 0.00 -21.66 -15.66
C ALA A 25 0.58 -22.35 -14.41
N SER A 26 -0.11 -22.20 -13.27
CA SER A 26 0.27 -22.86 -12.00
C SER A 26 0.23 -24.39 -12.12
N ARG A 27 -0.79 -24.93 -12.79
CA ARG A 27 -0.93 -26.36 -13.07
C ARG A 27 0.13 -26.87 -14.04
N ALA A 28 0.44 -26.11 -15.09
CA ALA A 28 1.47 -26.48 -16.06
C ALA A 28 2.85 -26.62 -15.40
N ARG A 29 3.11 -25.92 -14.29
CA ARG A 29 4.33 -26.07 -13.50
C ARG A 29 4.33 -27.27 -12.55
N LYS A 30 3.16 -27.77 -12.13
CA LYS A 30 3.00 -28.80 -11.08
C LYS A 30 3.85 -30.05 -11.32
N ASP A 31 3.86 -30.56 -12.54
CA ASP A 31 4.51 -31.84 -12.89
C ASP A 31 5.93 -31.67 -13.48
N VAL A 32 6.47 -30.45 -13.48
CA VAL A 32 7.79 -30.13 -14.05
C VAL A 32 8.90 -30.65 -13.12
N LYS A 33 9.73 -31.58 -13.60
CA LYS A 33 10.85 -32.17 -12.85
C LYS A 33 12.23 -31.79 -13.40
N SER A 34 12.29 -31.32 -14.63
CA SER A 34 13.52 -30.91 -15.31
C SER A 34 13.36 -29.59 -16.08
N GLN A 35 14.48 -28.98 -16.48
CA GLN A 35 14.48 -27.77 -17.31
C GLN A 35 13.85 -28.00 -18.70
N THR A 36 13.97 -29.21 -19.23
CA THR A 36 13.37 -29.61 -20.51
C THR A 36 11.84 -29.63 -20.39
N ASP A 37 11.32 -30.25 -19.32
CA ASP A 37 9.87 -30.30 -19.05
C ASP A 37 9.30 -28.88 -18.89
N LEU A 38 10.08 -27.98 -18.25
CA LEU A 38 9.69 -26.59 -18.06
C LEU A 38 9.54 -25.86 -19.39
N THR A 39 10.51 -26.05 -20.29
CA THR A 39 10.48 -25.48 -21.65
C THR A 39 9.27 -26.00 -22.43
N GLU A 40 8.99 -27.30 -22.35
CA GLU A 40 7.83 -27.90 -23.02
C GLU A 40 6.50 -27.36 -22.45
N ALA A 41 6.38 -27.29 -21.12
CA ALA A 41 5.22 -26.74 -20.43
C ALA A 41 4.96 -25.28 -20.82
N ARG A 42 6.00 -24.44 -20.87
CA ARG A 42 5.92 -23.04 -21.34
C ARG A 42 5.42 -22.97 -22.78
N ASN A 43 6.01 -23.74 -23.68
CA ASN A 43 5.65 -23.72 -25.10
C ASN A 43 4.21 -24.17 -25.33
N ARG A 44 3.78 -25.22 -24.62
CA ARG A 44 2.40 -25.70 -24.66
C ARG A 44 1.45 -24.63 -24.14
N PHE A 45 1.75 -24.03 -22.98
CA PHE A 45 0.96 -22.96 -22.41
C PHE A 45 0.82 -21.76 -23.35
N LEU A 46 1.92 -21.29 -23.97
CA LEU A 46 1.89 -20.17 -24.89
C LEU A 46 1.03 -20.45 -26.13
N GLN A 47 1.10 -21.67 -26.68
CA GLN A 47 0.26 -22.07 -27.82
C GLN A 47 -1.23 -22.10 -27.45
N THR A 48 -1.56 -22.59 -26.25
CA THR A 48 -2.96 -22.69 -25.81
C THR A 48 -3.55 -21.36 -25.36
N HIS A 49 -2.76 -20.52 -24.69
CA HIS A 49 -3.28 -19.32 -24.00
C HIS A 49 -2.64 -18.02 -24.48
N GLY A 50 -1.33 -18.02 -24.79
CA GLY A 50 -0.57 -16.79 -25.02
C GLY A 50 -0.65 -16.19 -26.42
N ILE A 51 -1.11 -16.96 -27.42
CA ILE A 51 -1.07 -16.57 -28.84
C ILE A 51 -2.48 -16.59 -29.45
N VAL A 52 -2.83 -15.55 -30.19
CA VAL A 52 -4.06 -15.48 -30.98
C VAL A 52 -3.90 -16.33 -32.24
N ASN A 53 -4.79 -17.31 -32.44
CA ASN A 53 -4.84 -18.19 -33.62
C ASN A 53 -3.45 -18.72 -34.03
N PRO A 54 -2.79 -19.54 -33.20
CA PRO A 54 -1.42 -19.96 -33.44
C PRO A 54 -1.31 -20.76 -34.75
N VAL A 55 -0.53 -20.26 -35.70
CA VAL A 55 -0.15 -20.98 -36.93
C VAL A 55 1.34 -21.28 -36.84
N ASN A 56 1.74 -22.55 -36.96
CA ASN A 56 3.15 -22.98 -36.83
C ASN A 56 3.83 -22.44 -35.55
N LYS A 57 3.09 -22.41 -34.43
CA LYS A 57 3.56 -21.91 -33.12
C LYS A 57 3.92 -20.41 -33.11
N ARG A 58 3.39 -19.63 -34.06
CA ARG A 58 3.59 -18.17 -34.17
C ARG A 58 2.24 -17.46 -34.25
N GLY A 59 2.22 -16.19 -33.83
CA GLY A 59 1.04 -15.34 -33.91
C GLY A 59 1.19 -14.09 -33.06
N LYS A 60 0.14 -13.26 -33.03
CA LYS A 60 0.10 -12.09 -32.16
C LYS A 60 -0.11 -12.51 -30.70
N ALA A 61 0.48 -11.76 -29.77
CA ALA A 61 0.25 -11.97 -28.35
C ALA A 61 -1.25 -11.79 -28.03
N LYS A 62 -1.81 -12.75 -27.29
CA LYS A 62 -3.19 -12.66 -26.79
C LYS A 62 -3.20 -11.87 -25.49
N HIS A 63 -4.11 -10.90 -25.39
CA HIS A 63 -4.37 -10.21 -24.13
C HIS A 63 -5.20 -11.14 -23.24
N LEU A 64 -4.67 -11.42 -22.06
CA LEU A 64 -5.24 -12.33 -21.09
C LEU A 64 -5.86 -11.53 -19.96
N PRO A 65 -7.19 -11.59 -19.76
CA PRO A 65 -7.84 -10.89 -18.67
C PRO A 65 -7.48 -11.52 -17.33
N CYS A 66 -7.21 -10.67 -16.34
CA CYS A 66 -6.97 -11.06 -14.95
C CYS A 66 -8.28 -11.06 -14.16
N ARG A 67 -8.21 -11.48 -12.89
CA ARG A 67 -9.36 -11.38 -11.98
C ARG A 67 -9.75 -9.92 -11.78
N LEU A 68 -11.00 -9.71 -11.35
CA LEU A 68 -11.48 -8.38 -11.01
C LEU A 68 -10.69 -7.83 -9.82
N ILE A 69 -10.34 -6.55 -9.89
CA ILE A 69 -9.73 -5.81 -8.78
C ILE A 69 -10.82 -5.64 -7.72
N PRO A 70 -10.65 -6.15 -6.49
CA PRO A 70 -11.57 -5.84 -5.41
C PRO A 70 -11.65 -4.34 -5.20
N GLN A 71 -12.85 -3.79 -5.00
CA GLN A 71 -13.03 -2.34 -4.86
C GLN A 71 -12.18 -1.75 -3.72
N ASP A 72 -12.01 -2.50 -2.64
CA ASP A 72 -11.25 -2.05 -1.46
C ASP A 72 -9.74 -1.97 -1.67
N LEU A 73 -9.21 -2.69 -2.68
CA LEU A 73 -7.79 -2.78 -2.99
C LEU A 73 -7.29 -1.59 -3.82
N ASP A 74 -8.18 -1.00 -4.62
CA ASP A 74 -7.88 0.16 -5.46
C ASP A 74 -8.27 1.45 -4.72
N THR A 75 -7.38 1.91 -3.85
CA THR A 75 -7.58 3.10 -3.01
C THR A 75 -7.87 4.37 -3.82
N ALA A 76 -7.37 4.44 -5.07
CA ALA A 76 -7.63 5.55 -5.99
C ALA A 76 -9.13 5.70 -6.34
N ARG A 77 -9.95 4.65 -6.15
CA ARG A 77 -11.40 4.70 -6.40
C ARG A 77 -12.21 5.29 -5.24
N ARG A 78 -11.62 5.43 -4.06
CA ARG A 78 -12.28 6.03 -2.90
C ARG A 78 -12.52 7.51 -3.17
N GLY A 79 -13.62 8.07 -2.66
CA GLY A 79 -13.92 9.47 -2.85
C GLY A 79 -13.01 10.39 -2.03
N LYS A 80 -13.30 11.69 -2.05
CA LYS A 80 -12.48 12.71 -1.39
C LYS A 80 -12.55 12.64 0.14
N GLU A 81 -13.55 11.95 0.69
CA GLU A 81 -13.75 11.72 2.14
C GLU A 81 -12.53 11.08 2.83
N VAL A 82 -11.64 10.43 2.08
CA VAL A 82 -10.37 9.91 2.60
C VAL A 82 -9.51 11.00 3.25
N LEU A 83 -9.69 12.27 2.84
CA LEU A 83 -8.94 13.41 3.39
C LEU A 83 -9.58 14.05 4.65
N GLU A 84 -10.75 13.60 5.11
CA GLU A 84 -11.44 14.22 6.26
C GLU A 84 -10.61 14.18 7.55
N SER A 85 -9.80 13.12 7.73
CA SER A 85 -8.92 12.98 8.89
C SER A 85 -7.50 13.52 8.66
N PHE A 86 -7.24 14.18 7.53
CA PHE A 86 -5.91 14.67 7.19
C PHE A 86 -5.70 16.10 7.72
N PRO A 87 -4.48 16.45 8.16
CA PRO A 87 -4.20 17.81 8.61
C PRO A 87 -4.35 18.82 7.47
N ARG A 88 -4.58 20.09 7.84
CA ARG A 88 -4.69 21.23 6.90
C ARG A 88 -3.57 21.23 5.87
N TYR A 89 -3.93 21.61 4.65
CA TYR A 89 -3.09 21.65 3.46
C TYR A 89 -2.59 20.30 2.95
N SER A 90 -2.96 19.17 3.57
CA SER A 90 -2.75 17.86 2.93
C SER A 90 -3.52 17.78 1.62
N ALA A 91 -3.01 16.97 0.69
CA ALA A 91 -3.58 16.87 -0.64
C ALA A 91 -3.50 15.45 -1.19
N ARG A 92 -4.39 15.14 -2.12
CA ARG A 92 -4.44 13.89 -2.88
C ARG A 92 -4.49 14.21 -4.36
N LEU A 93 -3.58 13.61 -5.11
CA LEU A 93 -3.51 13.69 -6.56
C LEU A 93 -3.92 12.35 -7.16
N LEU A 94 -4.92 12.39 -8.05
CA LEU A 94 -5.33 11.26 -8.88
C LEU A 94 -4.91 11.55 -10.31
N LEU A 95 -3.90 10.84 -10.76
CA LEU A 95 -3.26 11.04 -12.06
C LEU A 95 -3.67 9.90 -12.99
N GLU A 96 -4.55 10.20 -13.95
CA GLU A 96 -5.05 9.22 -14.90
C GLU A 96 -4.22 9.19 -16.18
N PHE A 97 -3.91 7.98 -16.65
CA PHE A 97 -3.18 7.76 -17.88
C PHE A 97 -3.60 6.45 -18.56
N THR A 98 -3.33 6.35 -19.85
CA THR A 98 -3.49 5.12 -20.64
C THR A 98 -2.12 4.53 -20.96
N LEU A 99 -2.00 3.21 -20.82
CA LEU A 99 -0.80 2.49 -21.20
C LEU A 99 -0.77 2.26 -22.73
N LEU A 100 0.26 2.76 -23.40
CA LEU A 100 0.43 2.69 -24.86
C LEU A 100 1.22 1.47 -25.32
N THR A 101 2.23 1.08 -24.56
CA THR A 101 3.09 -0.07 -24.89
C THR A 101 3.11 -1.07 -23.73
N PRO A 102 3.51 -2.34 -23.96
CA PRO A 102 3.56 -3.33 -22.90
C PRO A 102 4.40 -2.84 -21.72
N LEU A 103 3.92 -3.05 -20.51
CA LEU A 103 4.60 -2.61 -19.30
C LEU A 103 5.26 -3.80 -18.62
N LEU A 104 6.58 -3.73 -18.47
CA LEU A 104 7.37 -4.74 -17.80
C LEU A 104 7.56 -4.36 -16.34
N THR A 105 7.01 -5.18 -15.46
CA THR A 105 7.31 -5.17 -14.03
C THR A 105 8.02 -6.46 -13.66
N LYS A 106 8.66 -6.48 -12.49
CA LYS A 106 9.30 -7.69 -11.97
C LYS A 106 8.52 -8.19 -10.77
N ASP A 107 8.01 -9.40 -10.87
CA ASP A 107 7.58 -10.17 -9.70
C ASP A 107 8.75 -10.97 -9.11
N ASP A 108 8.62 -11.33 -7.84
CA ASP A 108 9.55 -12.22 -7.14
C ASP A 108 8.84 -13.53 -6.78
N ASP A 109 8.17 -14.15 -7.77
CA ASP A 109 7.58 -15.49 -7.65
C ASP A 109 8.59 -16.55 -8.15
N PRO A 110 9.26 -17.28 -7.24
CA PRO A 110 10.31 -18.23 -7.61
C PRO A 110 9.76 -19.49 -8.30
N PHE A 111 8.47 -19.81 -8.14
CA PHE A 111 7.86 -21.03 -8.67
C PHE A 111 6.91 -20.76 -9.83
N TYR A 112 7.05 -19.62 -10.49
CA TYR A 112 6.24 -19.29 -11.65
C TYR A 112 6.61 -20.12 -12.90
N LEU A 113 5.66 -20.22 -13.83
CA LEU A 113 5.87 -20.93 -15.10
C LEU A 113 6.96 -20.24 -15.94
N PHE A 114 7.00 -18.91 -15.97
CA PHE A 114 7.95 -18.12 -16.77
C PHE A 114 9.05 -17.51 -15.91
N ASP A 115 10.23 -17.27 -16.49
CA ASP A 115 11.38 -16.72 -15.74
C ASP A 115 11.23 -15.24 -15.41
N ASN A 116 10.47 -14.49 -16.23
CA ASN A 116 10.22 -13.07 -16.03
C ASN A 116 8.72 -12.81 -15.83
N PRO A 117 8.16 -13.15 -14.66
CA PRO A 117 6.78 -12.81 -14.32
C PRO A 117 6.58 -11.31 -14.18
N THR A 118 5.39 -10.85 -14.61
CA THR A 118 4.87 -9.53 -14.25
C THR A 118 4.40 -9.57 -12.79
N ARG A 119 4.65 -8.49 -12.04
CA ARG A 119 4.20 -8.34 -10.65
C ARG A 119 2.68 -8.42 -10.54
N LYS A 120 2.21 -9.37 -9.72
CA LYS A 120 0.79 -9.58 -9.42
C LYS A 120 0.55 -9.59 -7.92
N ASP A 121 -0.65 -9.21 -7.51
CA ASP A 121 -1.09 -9.47 -6.13
C ASP A 121 -1.19 -10.98 -5.90
N HIS A 122 -0.70 -11.45 -4.74
CA HIS A 122 -0.59 -12.87 -4.45
C HIS A 122 -1.96 -13.56 -4.27
N ASN A 123 -2.96 -12.83 -3.78
CA ASN A 123 -4.28 -13.40 -3.47
C ASN A 123 -5.19 -13.40 -4.70
N PHE A 124 -5.19 -12.30 -5.45
CA PHE A 124 -6.10 -12.08 -6.56
C PHE A 124 -5.47 -12.30 -7.92
N GLY A 125 -4.14 -12.38 -8.02
CA GLY A 125 -3.43 -12.53 -9.30
C GLY A 125 -3.61 -11.31 -10.21
N VAL A 126 -3.85 -10.14 -9.63
CA VAL A 126 -4.11 -8.89 -10.36
C VAL A 126 -2.76 -8.17 -10.59
N PRO A 127 -2.42 -7.84 -11.85
CA PRO A 127 -1.16 -7.18 -12.15
C PRO A 127 -1.16 -5.72 -11.69
N HIS A 128 -0.02 -5.27 -11.15
CA HIS A 128 0.13 -3.88 -10.69
C HIS A 128 1.56 -3.37 -10.77
N ILE A 129 1.72 -2.05 -10.73
CA ILE A 129 2.98 -1.40 -10.38
C ILE A 129 2.97 -1.13 -8.88
N ALA A 130 3.98 -1.62 -8.17
CA ALA A 130 4.12 -1.36 -6.75
C ALA A 130 4.37 0.12 -6.45
N ALA A 131 3.81 0.61 -5.34
CA ALA A 131 4.02 1.96 -4.82
C ALA A 131 5.52 2.35 -4.73
N ALA A 132 6.37 1.44 -4.25
CA ALA A 132 7.81 1.66 -4.15
C ALA A 132 8.46 1.90 -5.53
N SER A 133 8.02 1.20 -6.57
CA SER A 133 8.50 1.42 -7.94
C SER A 133 8.11 2.79 -8.45
N LEU A 134 6.88 3.23 -8.17
CA LEU A 134 6.37 4.57 -8.56
C LEU A 134 7.12 5.69 -7.83
N LYS A 135 7.40 5.51 -6.53
CA LYS A 135 8.26 6.43 -5.75
C LYS A 135 9.68 6.51 -6.34
N GLY A 136 10.25 5.38 -6.74
CA GLY A 136 11.56 5.34 -7.39
C GLY A 136 11.58 6.04 -8.75
N LEU A 137 10.57 5.80 -9.59
CA LEU A 137 10.44 6.40 -10.93
C LEU A 137 10.13 7.90 -10.88
N SER A 138 9.37 8.35 -9.89
CA SER A 138 9.09 9.77 -9.70
C SER A 138 10.32 10.53 -9.19
N LEU A 139 11.13 9.91 -8.33
CA LEU A 139 12.42 10.49 -7.93
C LEU A 139 13.40 10.59 -9.12
N ASP A 140 13.48 9.56 -9.98
CA ASP A 140 14.28 9.61 -11.22
C ASP A 140 13.81 10.74 -12.15
N ALA A 141 12.50 10.91 -12.33
CA ALA A 141 11.92 12.03 -13.08
C ALA A 141 12.26 13.40 -12.43
N TYR A 142 12.15 13.49 -11.10
CA TYR A 142 12.46 14.71 -10.34
C TYR A 142 13.93 15.13 -10.50
N GLN A 143 14.86 14.19 -10.37
CA GLN A 143 16.29 14.43 -10.54
C GLN A 143 16.67 14.91 -11.95
N ARG A 144 15.92 14.48 -12.97
CA ARG A 144 16.12 14.92 -14.35
C ARG A 144 15.54 16.31 -14.61
N ALA A 145 14.43 16.64 -13.97
CA ALA A 145 13.83 17.98 -14.05
C ALA A 145 14.66 19.03 -13.30
N PHE A 146 15.24 18.64 -12.15
CA PHE A 146 16.00 19.53 -11.28
C PHE A 146 17.38 18.93 -10.99
N PRO A 147 18.32 18.92 -11.96
CA PRO A 147 19.65 18.37 -11.73
C PRO A 147 20.41 19.17 -10.67
N SER A 148 21.18 18.48 -9.82
CA SER A 148 22.13 19.15 -8.94
C SER A 148 23.28 19.76 -9.74
N SER A 149 23.79 20.91 -9.29
CA SER A 149 24.92 21.63 -9.89
C SER A 149 26.23 20.82 -9.89
N SER A 150 26.29 19.74 -9.12
CA SER A 150 27.43 18.81 -9.09
C SER A 150 27.24 17.71 -10.13
N GLY A 151 27.75 17.95 -11.35
CA GLY A 151 27.83 16.96 -12.41
C GLY A 151 28.82 15.85 -12.03
N ILE A 152 28.32 14.70 -11.58
CA ILE A 152 29.14 13.52 -11.25
C ILE A 152 29.11 12.57 -12.44
N GLU A 153 30.26 12.36 -13.10
CA GLU A 153 30.51 11.26 -14.05
C GLU A 153 30.39 9.91 -13.34
N ILE A 154 29.78 8.91 -13.99
CA ILE A 154 29.16 7.76 -13.34
C ILE A 154 30.01 6.48 -13.51
N GLU A 155 30.33 5.80 -12.39
CA GLU A 155 30.68 4.38 -12.38
C GLU A 155 29.79 3.61 -11.36
N GLN A 156 29.18 2.51 -11.83
CA GLN A 156 28.46 1.42 -11.12
C GLN A 156 27.63 1.68 -9.83
N LYS A 157 26.32 1.39 -9.98
CA LYS A 157 25.23 0.99 -9.03
C LYS A 157 25.29 1.32 -7.53
N LYS A 158 26.40 1.11 -6.81
CA LYS A 158 26.55 1.45 -5.39
C LYS A 158 26.51 2.96 -5.19
N GLN A 159 27.13 3.70 -6.13
CA GLN A 159 27.08 5.16 -6.19
C GLN A 159 25.67 5.72 -6.49
N LEU A 160 24.75 4.93 -7.07
CA LEU A 160 23.38 5.40 -7.35
C LEU A 160 22.52 5.53 -6.09
N LEU A 161 22.75 4.70 -5.07
CA LEU A 161 22.03 4.81 -3.80
C LEU A 161 22.51 6.05 -3.05
N GLU A 162 23.84 6.20 -2.94
CA GLU A 162 24.54 7.35 -2.36
C GLU A 162 24.16 8.65 -3.10
N ARG A 163 24.04 8.63 -4.43
CA ARG A 163 23.57 9.77 -5.23
C ARG A 163 22.12 10.14 -4.93
N ARG A 164 21.23 9.16 -4.77
CA ARG A 164 19.81 9.45 -4.45
C ARG A 164 19.67 10.01 -3.03
N HIS A 165 20.45 9.50 -2.09
CA HIS A 165 20.51 10.01 -0.73
C HIS A 165 21.09 11.44 -0.70
N GLY A 166 22.29 11.63 -1.28
CA GLY A 166 22.96 12.93 -1.37
C GLY A 166 22.16 13.99 -2.13
N TYR A 167 21.45 13.61 -3.19
CA TYR A 167 20.57 14.54 -3.91
C TYR A 167 19.45 15.09 -3.02
N ARG A 168 18.80 14.22 -2.23
CA ARG A 168 17.74 14.64 -1.30
C ARG A 168 18.27 15.53 -0.18
N LEU A 169 19.55 15.46 0.14
CA LEU A 169 20.17 16.38 1.11
C LEU A 169 20.41 17.78 0.55
N GLN A 170 20.68 17.87 -0.75
CA GLN A 170 21.00 19.13 -1.43
C GLN A 170 19.75 19.93 -1.79
N ASP A 171 18.63 19.29 -2.07
CA ASP A 171 17.37 19.96 -2.41
C ASP A 171 16.31 19.79 -1.30
N ALA A 172 15.92 20.91 -0.70
CA ALA A 172 14.95 20.94 0.39
C ALA A 172 13.58 20.36 -0.01
N HIS A 173 13.14 20.58 -1.25
CA HIS A 173 11.89 20.03 -1.76
C HIS A 173 11.99 18.51 -1.90
N ALA A 174 13.05 18.00 -2.55
CA ALA A 174 13.30 16.56 -2.63
C ALA A 174 13.38 15.89 -1.25
N LYS A 175 14.00 16.54 -0.25
CA LYS A 175 14.03 16.07 1.14
C LYS A 175 12.63 15.87 1.71
N ARG A 176 11.77 16.88 1.61
CA ARG A 176 10.39 16.84 2.13
C ARG A 176 9.52 15.84 1.36
N LEU A 177 9.62 15.81 0.04
CA LEU A 177 8.82 14.95 -0.82
C LEU A 177 9.13 13.46 -0.59
N PHE A 178 10.41 13.08 -0.63
CA PHE A 178 10.81 11.67 -0.70
C PHE A 178 11.36 11.09 0.62
N GLY A 179 11.82 11.94 1.53
CA GLY A 179 12.40 11.53 2.81
C GLY A 179 13.83 11.00 2.72
N ILE A 180 14.46 10.85 3.88
CA ILE A 180 15.84 10.40 4.06
C ILE A 180 15.87 9.33 5.17
N GLU A 181 16.54 8.22 4.88
CA GLU A 181 16.78 7.16 5.85
C GLU A 181 18.10 7.46 6.57
N ASP A 182 18.14 7.15 7.87
CA ASP A 182 19.39 7.21 8.64
C ASP A 182 20.18 5.92 8.34
N ASP A 183 21.39 6.08 7.81
CA ASP A 183 22.30 4.97 7.49
C ASP A 183 22.99 4.41 8.75
N GLY A 184 22.58 4.83 9.95
CA GLY A 184 23.09 4.37 11.24
C GLY A 184 24.36 5.09 11.69
N ASN A 185 24.79 6.13 10.97
CA ASN A 185 26.03 6.86 11.23
C ASN A 185 25.85 8.09 12.14
N GLN A 186 24.72 8.21 12.85
CA GLN A 186 24.39 9.23 13.87
C GLN A 186 24.47 10.71 13.46
N GLN A 187 24.87 11.03 12.23
CA GLN A 187 24.99 12.41 11.75
C GLN A 187 23.67 12.98 11.21
N GLU A 188 22.74 12.14 10.76
CA GLU A 188 21.50 12.59 10.13
C GLU A 188 20.25 11.97 10.75
N VAL A 189 19.28 12.82 11.09
CA VAL A 189 17.99 12.38 11.62
C VAL A 189 17.13 11.83 10.48
N SER A 190 16.69 10.58 10.59
CA SER A 190 15.74 9.98 9.64
C SER A 190 14.47 10.82 9.52
N ARG A 191 14.03 11.06 8.28
CA ARG A 191 12.81 11.80 7.97
C ARG A 191 11.98 11.05 6.94
N ILE A 192 10.72 10.80 7.27
CA ILE A 192 9.76 10.23 6.34
C ILE A 192 9.37 11.29 5.30
N GLY A 193 9.32 10.89 4.04
CA GLY A 193 8.85 11.75 2.95
C GLY A 193 7.35 11.97 3.03
N ARG A 194 6.89 13.15 2.60
CA ARG A 194 5.48 13.55 2.64
C ARG A 194 4.65 12.94 1.50
N LEU A 195 5.28 12.42 0.44
CA LEU A 195 4.58 11.71 -0.64
C LEU A 195 4.40 10.23 -0.34
N HIS A 196 3.14 9.81 -0.33
CA HIS A 196 2.70 8.43 -0.21
C HIS A 196 2.07 7.98 -1.53
N TYR A 197 2.50 6.82 -2.02
CA TYR A 197 2.07 6.27 -3.30
C TYR A 197 1.19 5.06 -3.06
N SER A 198 0.14 4.93 -3.87
CA SER A 198 -0.63 3.69 -3.97
C SER A 198 -0.17 2.87 -5.17
N ALA A 199 -0.51 1.57 -5.17
CA ALA A 199 -0.26 0.72 -6.33
C ALA A 199 -1.16 1.13 -7.51
N VAL A 200 -0.67 0.96 -8.72
CA VAL A 200 -1.47 1.16 -9.95
C VAL A 200 -1.85 -0.19 -10.51
N TRP A 201 -3.15 -0.45 -10.61
CA TRP A 201 -3.72 -1.74 -10.98
C TRP A 201 -4.09 -1.81 -12.47
N PHE A 202 -3.97 -3.01 -13.04
CA PHE A 202 -4.29 -3.28 -14.46
C PHE A 202 -5.13 -4.56 -14.60
N LYS A 203 -5.83 -4.69 -15.71
CA LYS A 203 -6.77 -5.80 -15.94
C LYS A 203 -6.25 -6.90 -16.85
N GLN A 204 -5.20 -6.63 -17.63
CA GLN A 204 -4.76 -7.55 -18.68
C GLN A 204 -3.24 -7.72 -18.70
N VAL A 205 -2.80 -8.94 -19.00
CA VAL A 205 -1.40 -9.26 -19.28
C VAL A 205 -1.27 -9.87 -20.67
N GLN A 206 -0.04 -9.98 -21.14
CA GLN A 206 0.31 -10.69 -22.36
C GLN A 206 1.71 -11.29 -22.23
N PHE A 207 2.04 -12.23 -23.10
CA PHE A 207 3.36 -12.84 -23.16
C PHE A 207 4.15 -12.32 -24.36
N LEU A 208 5.37 -11.92 -24.09
CA LEU A 208 6.32 -11.38 -25.05
C LEU A 208 7.52 -12.31 -25.17
N VAL A 209 8.13 -12.32 -26.36
CA VAL A 209 9.40 -12.99 -26.60
C VAL A 209 10.38 -11.95 -27.14
N MET A 210 11.46 -11.72 -26.42
CA MET A 210 12.56 -10.86 -26.86
C MET A 210 13.72 -11.74 -27.29
N ASN A 211 14.25 -11.54 -28.49
CA ASN A 211 15.46 -12.24 -28.92
C ASN A 211 16.63 -11.24 -29.00
N PRO A 212 17.53 -11.21 -28.01
CA PRO A 212 18.72 -10.36 -28.06
C PRO A 212 19.56 -10.73 -29.28
N ARG A 213 20.07 -9.73 -29.99
CA ARG A 213 20.89 -9.93 -31.18
C ARG A 213 22.33 -9.55 -30.90
N GLU A 214 23.24 -10.30 -31.49
CA GLU A 214 24.65 -9.90 -31.57
C GLU A 214 24.78 -8.73 -32.57
N PRO A 215 25.39 -7.61 -32.18
CA PRO A 215 25.47 -6.42 -33.05
C PRO A 215 26.20 -6.68 -34.37
N GLU A 216 27.25 -7.50 -34.36
CA GLU A 216 28.10 -7.73 -35.53
C GLU A 216 27.47 -8.66 -36.56
N THR A 217 26.77 -9.69 -36.10
CA THR A 217 26.18 -10.72 -36.99
C THR A 217 24.71 -10.48 -37.28
N GLY A 218 24.02 -9.69 -36.43
CA GLY A 218 22.58 -9.51 -36.46
C GLY A 218 21.79 -10.78 -36.10
N ILE A 219 22.48 -11.86 -35.74
CA ILE A 219 21.88 -13.15 -35.40
C ILE A 219 21.31 -13.08 -33.98
N GLY A 220 20.08 -13.57 -33.84
CA GLY A 220 19.43 -13.68 -32.54
C GLY A 220 20.05 -14.80 -31.71
N THR A 221 20.20 -14.57 -30.42
CA THR A 221 20.71 -15.53 -29.44
C THR A 221 19.56 -16.37 -28.89
N ILE A 222 19.48 -16.54 -27.57
CA ILE A 222 18.45 -17.32 -26.89
C ILE A 222 17.24 -16.40 -26.64
N PRO A 223 16.06 -16.73 -27.19
CA PRO A 223 14.85 -15.95 -26.94
C PRO A 223 14.48 -15.97 -25.45
N ILE A 224 14.21 -14.79 -24.90
CA ILE A 224 13.83 -14.56 -23.52
C ILE A 224 12.34 -14.26 -23.47
N GLN A 225 11.61 -15.03 -22.65
CA GLN A 225 10.17 -14.88 -22.48
C GLN A 225 9.89 -13.91 -21.32
N PHE A 226 8.95 -12.99 -21.56
CA PHE A 226 8.47 -12.04 -20.57
C PHE A 226 6.96 -12.14 -20.46
N GLU A 227 6.46 -12.13 -19.24
CA GLU A 227 5.09 -11.69 -19.00
C GLU A 227 5.11 -10.17 -18.84
N ALA A 228 4.17 -9.49 -19.49
CA ALA A 228 4.03 -8.04 -19.44
C ALA A 228 2.57 -7.66 -19.19
N ILE A 229 2.35 -6.51 -18.56
CA ILE A 229 1.03 -5.87 -18.53
C ILE A 229 0.69 -5.43 -19.96
N ALA A 230 -0.51 -5.79 -20.42
CA ALA A 230 -0.94 -5.50 -21.78
C ALA A 230 -1.46 -4.07 -21.90
N PRO A 231 -1.10 -3.32 -22.96
CA PRO A 231 -1.68 -2.02 -23.22
C PRO A 231 -3.15 -2.18 -23.63
N ASN A 232 -4.01 -1.31 -23.12
CA ASN A 232 -5.43 -1.30 -23.44
C ASN A 232 -5.93 0.14 -23.58
N PRO A 233 -6.18 0.63 -24.81
CA PRO A 233 -6.59 2.02 -25.04
C PRO A 233 -7.89 2.44 -24.33
N LYS A 234 -8.74 1.46 -23.99
CA LYS A 234 -10.01 1.69 -23.28
C LYS A 234 -9.86 1.69 -21.75
N GLU A 235 -8.69 1.29 -21.24
CA GLU A 235 -8.40 1.24 -19.82
C GLU A 235 -7.66 2.51 -19.40
N LYS A 236 -8.20 3.18 -18.39
CA LYS A 236 -7.55 4.28 -17.68
C LYS A 236 -6.98 3.73 -16.39
N ALA A 237 -5.66 3.83 -16.24
CA ALA A 237 -4.96 3.52 -15.01
C ALA A 237 -4.86 4.80 -14.18
N ILE A 238 -5.00 4.67 -12.86
CA ILE A 238 -4.98 5.82 -11.94
C ILE A 238 -3.83 5.64 -10.97
N LEU A 239 -2.92 6.60 -10.96
CA LEU A 239 -1.95 6.76 -9.89
C LEU A 239 -2.52 7.68 -8.83
N GLU A 240 -2.65 7.18 -7.62
CA GLU A 240 -2.93 7.98 -6.43
C GLU A 240 -1.63 8.32 -5.70
N VAL A 241 -1.45 9.63 -5.44
CA VAL A 241 -0.40 10.16 -4.58
C VAL A 241 -1.02 11.03 -3.51
N VAL A 242 -0.75 10.72 -2.26
CA VAL A 242 -1.18 11.51 -1.10
C VAL A 242 0.01 12.27 -0.55
N TYR A 243 -0.13 13.59 -0.46
CA TYR A 243 0.79 14.47 0.26
C TYR A 243 0.26 14.66 1.68
N PHE A 244 0.97 14.09 2.65
CA PHE A 244 0.68 14.31 4.07
C PHE A 244 1.42 15.56 4.56
N ASN A 245 0.67 16.59 4.97
CA ASN A 245 1.25 17.79 5.54
C ASN A 245 1.24 17.73 7.08
N PRO A 246 2.40 17.70 7.77
CA PRO A 246 2.45 17.80 9.23
C PRO A 246 2.18 19.24 9.67
N TYR A 247 0.91 19.66 9.63
CA TYR A 247 0.50 21.03 9.91
C TYR A 247 0.95 21.52 11.30
N GLY A 248 1.42 22.77 11.37
CA GLY A 248 1.95 23.38 12.60
C GLY A 248 3.45 23.18 12.81
N VAL A 249 4.13 22.48 11.90
CA VAL A 249 5.59 22.32 11.89
C VAL A 249 6.21 23.32 10.91
N LYS A 250 7.51 23.60 11.04
CA LYS A 250 8.25 24.40 10.05
C LYS A 250 8.04 23.83 8.64
N GLU A 251 7.90 24.70 7.63
CA GLU A 251 7.71 24.32 6.23
C GLU A 251 6.44 23.47 6.03
N SER A 252 5.35 23.81 6.73
CA SER A 252 4.03 23.15 6.61
C SER A 252 2.92 24.13 6.18
N ASP A 253 3.28 25.34 5.75
CA ASP A 253 2.33 26.32 5.21
C ASP A 253 1.88 25.93 3.79
N GLU A 254 0.75 26.49 3.35
CA GLU A 254 0.14 26.17 2.06
C GLU A 254 1.09 26.41 0.89
N GLN A 255 1.85 27.52 0.92
CA GLN A 255 2.78 27.87 -0.15
C GLN A 255 3.88 26.81 -0.29
N THR A 256 4.49 26.39 0.82
CA THR A 256 5.50 25.32 0.79
C THR A 256 4.94 24.02 0.20
N VAL A 257 3.72 23.63 0.59
CA VAL A 257 3.07 22.42 0.08
C VAL A 257 2.80 22.52 -1.42
N ARG A 258 2.31 23.68 -1.86
CA ARG A 258 2.07 23.99 -3.28
C ARG A 258 3.35 23.91 -4.10
N GLU A 259 4.42 24.58 -3.67
CA GLU A 259 5.71 24.55 -4.36
C GLU A 259 6.27 23.13 -4.49
N ASP A 260 6.19 22.34 -3.40
CA ASP A 260 6.57 20.93 -3.38
C ASP A 260 5.80 20.11 -4.42
N LEU A 261 4.46 20.20 -4.41
CA LEU A 261 3.59 19.45 -5.29
C LEU A 261 3.67 19.92 -6.75
N ALA A 262 3.79 21.23 -7.01
CA ALA A 262 3.95 21.78 -8.34
C ALA A 262 5.24 21.29 -8.99
N ARG A 263 6.38 21.36 -8.27
CA ARG A 263 7.66 20.85 -8.76
C ARG A 263 7.59 19.35 -9.03
N TRP A 264 7.02 18.58 -8.11
CA TRP A 264 6.86 17.14 -8.28
C TRP A 264 5.99 16.79 -9.49
N LEU A 265 4.80 17.40 -9.59
CA LEU A 265 3.83 17.11 -10.64
C LEU A 265 4.36 17.54 -12.02
N ALA A 266 5.04 18.69 -12.10
CA ALA A 266 5.72 19.11 -13.32
C ALA A 266 6.78 18.10 -13.75
N ALA A 267 7.62 17.62 -12.82
CA ALA A 267 8.66 16.66 -13.14
C ALA A 267 8.10 15.33 -13.70
N VAL A 268 7.08 14.76 -13.07
CA VAL A 268 6.46 13.51 -13.57
C VAL A 268 5.67 13.75 -14.86
N GLY A 269 4.97 14.88 -14.98
CA GLY A 269 4.23 15.26 -16.20
C GLY A 269 5.14 15.48 -17.40
N THR A 270 6.37 15.94 -17.21
CA THR A 270 7.35 16.11 -18.28
C THR A 270 8.07 14.80 -18.64
N TRP A 271 8.55 14.05 -17.64
CA TRP A 271 9.48 12.94 -17.90
C TRP A 271 8.82 11.58 -18.09
N TRP A 272 7.66 11.30 -17.48
CA TRP A 272 7.04 9.98 -17.62
C TRP A 272 6.45 9.70 -19.01
N PRO A 273 5.84 10.67 -19.73
CA PRO A 273 5.42 10.43 -21.12
C PRO A 273 6.58 10.07 -22.05
N VAL A 274 7.77 10.64 -21.80
CA VAL A 274 8.97 10.43 -22.61
C VAL A 274 9.69 9.12 -22.25
N LEU A 275 9.82 8.81 -20.96
CA LEU A 275 10.56 7.64 -20.49
C LEU A 275 9.70 6.37 -20.42
N GLY A 276 8.40 6.51 -20.15
CA GLY A 276 7.54 5.40 -19.74
C GLY A 276 7.75 4.97 -18.29
N LEU A 277 7.00 3.94 -17.89
CA LEU A 277 7.00 3.34 -16.56
C LEU A 277 7.62 1.94 -16.58
N GLY A 278 8.05 1.44 -15.42
CA GLY A 278 8.56 0.08 -15.26
C GLY A 278 9.98 -0.14 -15.80
N ALA A 279 10.25 -1.36 -16.28
CA ALA A 279 11.55 -1.79 -16.78
C ALA A 279 11.69 -1.63 -18.30
N LYS A 280 12.94 -1.58 -18.79
CA LYS A 280 13.28 -1.42 -20.22
C LYS A 280 12.61 -0.21 -20.91
N ARG A 281 12.34 0.84 -20.14
CA ARG A 281 11.83 2.16 -20.53
C ARG A 281 12.49 2.76 -21.78
N LEU A 282 13.82 2.76 -21.81
CA LEU A 282 14.61 3.28 -22.94
C LEU A 282 14.41 2.49 -24.25
N ALA A 283 13.91 1.25 -24.17
CA ALA A 283 13.54 0.44 -25.34
C ALA A 283 12.05 0.62 -25.72
N GLY A 284 11.35 1.61 -25.16
CA GLY A 284 9.97 1.96 -25.48
C GLY A 284 8.90 1.20 -24.69
N TYR A 285 9.27 0.38 -23.70
CA TYR A 285 8.32 -0.33 -22.84
C TYR A 285 7.74 0.59 -21.76
N GLY A 286 6.45 0.39 -21.45
CA GLY A 286 5.72 1.14 -20.43
C GLY A 286 5.38 2.58 -20.80
N ALA A 287 5.37 2.94 -22.09
CA ALA A 287 4.98 4.27 -22.55
C ALA A 287 3.53 4.58 -22.16
N ILE A 288 3.27 5.82 -21.75
CA ILE A 288 1.96 6.26 -21.27
C ILE A 288 1.47 7.48 -22.05
N LYS A 289 0.15 7.62 -22.11
CA LYS A 289 -0.54 8.84 -22.51
C LYS A 289 -1.26 9.43 -21.30
N ILE A 290 -1.01 10.70 -21.01
CA ILE A 290 -1.70 11.43 -19.95
C ILE A 290 -3.14 11.73 -20.38
N GLU A 291 -4.08 11.59 -19.44
CA GLU A 291 -5.51 11.71 -19.72
C GLU A 291 -6.18 12.76 -18.83
N LYS A 292 -5.94 12.70 -17.52
CA LYS A 292 -6.55 13.60 -16.54
C LYS A 292 -5.66 13.74 -15.31
N ALA A 293 -5.77 14.88 -14.64
CA ALA A 293 -5.31 15.04 -13.26
C ALA A 293 -6.44 15.60 -12.40
N THR A 294 -6.54 15.09 -11.17
CA THR A 294 -7.47 15.59 -10.16
C THR A 294 -6.70 15.86 -8.88
N LEU A 295 -6.87 17.06 -8.32
CA LEU A 295 -6.34 17.48 -7.03
C LEU A 295 -7.49 17.61 -6.06
N GLN A 296 -7.40 16.92 -4.92
CA GLN A 296 -8.26 17.08 -3.77
C GLN A 296 -7.41 17.64 -2.63
N ALA A 297 -7.82 18.73 -2.00
CA ALA A 297 -6.97 19.42 -1.04
C ALA A 297 -7.77 19.97 0.15
N VAL A 298 -7.16 19.87 1.34
CA VAL A 298 -7.76 20.29 2.61
C VAL A 298 -7.44 21.77 2.85
N GLU A 299 -8.46 22.64 2.87
CA GLU A 299 -8.34 24.07 3.20
C GLU A 299 -7.39 24.87 2.27
N TRP A 300 -7.30 24.53 0.99
CA TRP A 300 -6.48 25.31 0.04
C TRP A 300 -7.20 26.58 -0.43
N SER A 301 -6.48 27.70 -0.45
CA SER A 301 -6.98 28.98 -0.93
C SER A 301 -7.17 28.99 -2.47
N GLY A 302 -8.10 29.80 -2.96
CA GLY A 302 -8.34 29.94 -4.41
C GLY A 302 -8.95 28.71 -5.10
N MET A 303 -9.49 27.76 -4.33
CA MET A 303 -10.33 26.68 -4.86
C MET A 303 -11.81 27.03 -4.67
N GLU A 304 -12.61 26.83 -5.72
CA GLU A 304 -14.06 27.00 -5.62
C GLU A 304 -14.70 25.80 -4.92
N ASN A 305 -15.69 26.08 -4.07
CA ASN A 305 -16.50 25.05 -3.44
C ASN A 305 -17.30 24.30 -4.52
N THR A 306 -16.86 23.10 -4.91
CA THR A 306 -17.76 22.19 -5.60
C THR A 306 -18.80 21.78 -4.57
N GLN A 307 -20.01 22.34 -4.67
CA GLN A 307 -21.12 22.04 -3.77
C GLN A 307 -21.25 20.52 -3.61
N THR A 308 -20.87 20.01 -2.44
CA THR A 308 -21.21 18.65 -2.04
C THR A 308 -22.74 18.59 -2.05
N PRO A 309 -23.38 17.65 -2.77
CA PRO A 309 -24.82 17.50 -2.66
C PRO A 309 -25.15 17.32 -1.18
N GLN A 310 -26.04 18.17 -0.66
CA GLN A 310 -26.59 18.04 0.68
C GLN A 310 -27.05 16.58 0.84
N ARG A 311 -26.28 15.78 1.58
CA ARG A 311 -26.81 14.53 2.09
C ARG A 311 -27.94 14.95 3.01
N ASN A 312 -29.17 14.57 2.64
CA ASN A 312 -30.26 14.49 3.61
C ASN A 312 -29.70 13.83 4.87
N PRO A 313 -30.00 14.33 6.08
CA PRO A 313 -29.51 13.73 7.30
C PRO A 313 -30.01 12.29 7.35
N VAL A 314 -29.14 11.36 6.97
CA VAL A 314 -29.25 9.97 7.38
C VAL A 314 -29.08 10.05 8.88
N ALA A 315 -30.09 9.62 9.64
CA ALA A 315 -29.96 9.43 11.06
C ALA A 315 -28.67 8.64 11.31
N GLN A 316 -27.65 9.33 11.83
CA GLN A 316 -26.44 8.67 12.28
C GLN A 316 -26.90 7.78 13.41
N GLU A 317 -26.88 6.46 13.20
CA GLU A 317 -26.84 5.53 14.31
C GLU A 317 -25.69 5.98 15.20
N GLN A 318 -26.01 6.28 16.46
CA GLN A 318 -25.01 6.65 17.45
C GLN A 318 -23.87 5.63 17.37
N PRO A 319 -22.59 6.07 17.39
CA PRO A 319 -21.49 5.14 17.50
C PRO A 319 -21.79 4.19 18.67
N PRO A 320 -21.58 2.86 18.53
CA PRO A 320 -21.85 1.95 19.62
C PRO A 320 -21.08 2.44 20.83
N SER A 321 -21.82 2.77 21.90
CA SER A 321 -21.23 3.10 23.19
C SER A 321 -20.15 2.06 23.51
N PRO A 322 -18.97 2.47 24.03
CA PRO A 322 -17.87 1.54 24.30
C PRO A 322 -18.41 0.39 25.15
N GLN A 323 -18.50 -0.80 24.53
CA GLN A 323 -19.11 -1.96 25.17
C GLN A 323 -18.28 -2.30 26.41
N LYS A 324 -18.93 -2.27 27.59
CA LYS A 324 -18.31 -2.68 28.86
C LYS A 324 -17.66 -4.05 28.65
N GLN A 325 -16.36 -4.15 28.88
CA GLN A 325 -15.64 -5.42 28.72
C GLN A 325 -16.25 -6.46 29.68
N SER A 326 -16.41 -7.70 29.22
CA SER A 326 -17.19 -8.75 29.91
C SER A 326 -16.83 -8.99 31.39
N TYR A 327 -15.60 -8.67 31.82
CA TYR A 327 -15.14 -8.88 33.19
C TYR A 327 -15.48 -7.74 34.16
N TYR A 328 -16.03 -6.61 33.68
CA TYR A 328 -16.29 -5.43 34.53
C TYR A 328 -17.22 -5.76 35.70
N LYS A 329 -18.23 -6.60 35.46
CA LYS A 329 -19.20 -7.05 36.48
C LYS A 329 -18.53 -7.69 37.71
N ASP A 330 -17.34 -8.30 37.53
CA ASP A 330 -16.62 -8.93 38.63
C ASP A 330 -15.97 -7.94 39.59
N TYR A 331 -15.91 -6.65 39.23
CA TYR A 331 -15.26 -5.60 40.03
C TYR A 331 -16.26 -4.53 40.50
N LEU A 332 -17.56 -4.82 40.43
CA LEU A 332 -18.62 -3.96 40.93
C LEU A 332 -19.16 -4.48 42.26
N ASP A 333 -19.68 -3.56 43.07
CA ASP A 333 -20.47 -3.84 44.26
C ASP A 333 -21.96 -4.05 43.91
N ASN A 334 -22.79 -4.26 44.92
CA ASN A 334 -24.23 -4.49 44.74
C ASN A 334 -24.99 -3.25 44.25
N GLU A 335 -24.35 -2.07 44.19
CA GLU A 335 -24.90 -0.82 43.68
C GLU A 335 -24.35 -0.46 42.29
N ASP A 336 -23.74 -1.42 41.58
CA ASP A 336 -23.08 -1.24 40.27
C ASP A 336 -21.94 -0.20 40.28
N LYS A 337 -21.33 0.08 41.43
CA LYS A 337 -20.15 0.95 41.57
C LYS A 337 -18.88 0.10 41.70
N PRO A 338 -17.70 0.62 41.35
CA PRO A 338 -16.44 -0.10 41.55
C PRO A 338 -16.27 -0.50 43.02
N LEU A 339 -15.83 -1.75 43.26
CA LEU A 339 -15.51 -2.23 44.61
C LEU A 339 -14.58 -1.25 45.33
N SER A 340 -14.81 -1.01 46.62
CA SER A 340 -13.87 -0.25 47.44
C SER A 340 -12.49 -0.93 47.44
N GLU A 341 -11.42 -0.15 47.67
CA GLU A 341 -10.06 -0.71 47.69
C GLU A 341 -9.90 -1.83 48.72
N GLU A 342 -10.63 -1.75 49.82
CA GLU A 342 -10.66 -2.75 50.90
C GLU A 342 -11.36 -4.04 50.44
N ALA A 343 -12.51 -3.93 49.75
CA ALA A 343 -13.23 -5.07 49.21
C ALA A 343 -12.45 -5.76 48.06
N PHE A 344 -11.76 -4.97 47.22
CA PHE A 344 -10.88 -5.51 46.19
C PHE A 344 -9.68 -6.25 46.80
N LYS A 345 -9.04 -5.69 47.83
CA LYS A 345 -7.93 -6.36 48.56
C LYS A 345 -8.39 -7.69 49.15
N ALA A 346 -9.54 -7.73 49.83
CA ALA A 346 -10.08 -8.97 50.38
C ALA A 346 -10.34 -10.04 49.29
N LYS A 347 -10.88 -9.64 48.13
CA LYS A 347 -11.11 -10.54 46.99
C LYS A 347 -9.81 -11.04 46.36
N LEU A 348 -8.80 -10.17 46.25
CA LEU A 348 -7.47 -10.52 45.75
C LEU A 348 -6.76 -11.51 46.69
N ASP A 349 -6.84 -11.26 47.99
CA ASP A 349 -6.23 -12.11 49.02
C ASP A 349 -6.90 -13.50 49.06
N GLY A 350 -8.22 -13.59 48.86
CA GLY A 350 -8.92 -14.86 48.68
C GLY A 350 -8.41 -15.65 47.48
N LYS A 351 -8.30 -15.02 46.29
CA LYS A 351 -7.79 -15.68 45.08
C LYS A 351 -6.33 -16.12 45.21
N LEU A 352 -5.50 -15.32 45.90
CA LEU A 352 -4.10 -15.67 46.17
C LEU A 352 -4.00 -16.82 47.18
N ALA A 353 -4.83 -16.83 48.23
CA ALA A 353 -4.88 -17.90 49.22
C ALA A 353 -5.35 -19.23 48.62
N ASP A 354 -6.29 -19.21 47.67
CA ASP A 354 -6.72 -20.42 46.97
C ASP A 354 -5.61 -20.99 46.07
N LYS A 355 -4.83 -20.12 45.41
CA LYS A 355 -3.62 -20.53 44.69
C LYS A 355 -2.53 -21.05 45.63
N ASP A 356 -2.39 -20.48 46.83
CA ASP A 356 -1.46 -20.97 47.84
C ASP A 356 -1.87 -22.35 48.38
N LYS A 357 -3.17 -22.61 48.54
CA LYS A 357 -3.71 -23.95 48.87
C LYS A 357 -3.51 -24.95 47.72
N GLU A 358 -3.63 -24.52 46.47
CA GLU A 358 -3.37 -25.35 45.28
C GLU A 358 -1.90 -25.78 45.23
N ILE A 359 -0.98 -24.85 45.53
CA ILE A 359 0.46 -25.14 45.66
C ILE A 359 0.72 -26.13 46.81
N ALA A 360 0.06 -25.96 47.95
CA ALA A 360 0.25 -26.80 49.13
C ALA A 360 -0.30 -28.24 48.98
N LYS A 361 -1.26 -28.47 48.07
CA LYS A 361 -1.86 -29.80 47.82
C LYS A 361 -0.98 -30.72 46.96
N LEU A 362 0.10 -30.22 46.39
CA LEU A 362 1.00 -31.01 45.55
C LEU A 362 1.87 -31.94 46.42
N LYS A 363 1.74 -33.26 46.22
CA LYS A 363 2.61 -34.27 46.85
C LYS A 363 3.84 -34.49 45.95
N ASN A 364 5.05 -34.28 46.48
CA ASN A 364 6.35 -34.42 45.81
C ASN A 364 6.55 -33.60 44.50
N PRO A 365 6.35 -32.27 44.49
CA PRO A 365 6.56 -31.45 43.29
C PRO A 365 8.05 -31.25 42.96
N SER A 366 8.38 -31.25 41.67
CA SER A 366 9.73 -30.91 41.20
C SER A 366 10.02 -29.40 41.38
N LYS A 367 11.31 -29.03 41.50
CA LYS A 367 11.74 -27.61 41.58
C LYS A 367 11.24 -26.75 40.41
N LYS A 368 11.02 -27.35 39.24
CA LYS A 368 10.54 -26.67 38.03
C LYS A 368 9.05 -26.34 38.11
N GLU A 369 8.25 -27.25 38.66
CA GLU A 369 6.80 -27.05 38.85
C GLU A 369 6.51 -25.97 39.89
N ILE A 370 7.24 -25.98 41.01
CA ILE A 370 7.14 -24.92 42.03
C ILE A 370 7.43 -23.54 41.41
N LYS A 371 8.47 -23.44 40.58
CA LYS A 371 8.86 -22.17 39.93
C LYS A 371 7.77 -21.65 38.98
N ILE A 372 7.12 -22.54 38.23
CA ILE A 372 6.01 -22.20 37.32
C ILE A 372 4.81 -21.69 38.12
N LEU A 373 4.40 -22.39 39.17
CA LEU A 373 3.23 -22.03 39.98
C LEU A 373 3.45 -20.71 40.75
N VAL A 374 4.64 -20.48 41.29
CA VAL A 374 5.01 -19.20 41.92
C VAL A 374 4.96 -18.05 40.91
N SER A 375 5.38 -18.30 39.66
CA SER A 375 5.26 -17.31 38.58
C SER A 375 3.80 -17.04 38.22
N GLN A 376 2.96 -18.08 38.15
CA GLN A 376 1.53 -17.94 37.87
C GLN A 376 0.81 -17.15 38.97
N ARG A 377 1.13 -17.40 40.25
CA ARG A 377 0.62 -16.62 41.39
C ARG A 377 0.99 -15.14 41.28
N LYS A 378 2.25 -14.83 40.96
CA LYS A 378 2.71 -13.44 40.78
C LYS A 378 2.01 -12.75 39.61
N ASN A 379 1.81 -13.44 38.50
CA ASN A 379 1.13 -12.90 37.32
C ASN A 379 -0.38 -12.69 37.56
N LEU A 380 -1.03 -13.57 38.32
CA LEU A 380 -2.43 -13.42 38.72
C LEU A 380 -2.62 -12.11 39.51
N GLY A 381 -1.77 -11.86 40.51
CA GLY A 381 -1.83 -10.64 41.31
C GLY A 381 -1.65 -9.35 40.49
N LYS A 382 -0.75 -9.36 39.49
CA LYS A 382 -0.55 -8.23 38.59
C LYS A 382 -1.75 -8.00 37.66
N ASN A 383 -2.31 -9.07 37.11
CA ASN A 383 -3.43 -8.98 36.17
C ASN A 383 -4.72 -8.49 36.84
N GLU A 384 -5.04 -8.98 38.04
CA GLU A 384 -6.25 -8.54 38.77
C GLU A 384 -6.16 -7.07 39.18
N ARG A 385 -4.98 -6.59 39.58
CA ARG A 385 -4.75 -5.16 39.87
C ARG A 385 -4.88 -4.28 38.63
N LYS A 386 -4.40 -4.75 37.48
CA LYS A 386 -4.54 -4.03 36.21
C LYS A 386 -6.02 -3.88 35.82
N LYS A 387 -6.78 -4.98 35.87
CA LYS A 387 -8.22 -4.97 35.58
C LYS A 387 -9.02 -4.07 36.52
N TYR A 388 -8.73 -4.12 37.82
CA TYR A 388 -9.38 -3.22 38.79
C TYR A 388 -9.09 -1.75 38.48
N LYS A 389 -7.85 -1.42 38.12
CA LYS A 389 -7.46 -0.05 37.74
C LYS A 389 -8.21 0.43 36.48
N GLU A 390 -8.32 -0.42 35.46
CA GLU A 390 -9.08 -0.13 34.24
C GLU A 390 -10.58 0.12 34.55
N VAL A 391 -11.19 -0.64 35.46
CA VAL A 391 -12.58 -0.43 35.90
C VAL A 391 -12.74 0.88 36.67
N VAL A 392 -11.84 1.18 37.62
CA VAL A 392 -11.89 2.44 38.39
C VAL A 392 -11.68 3.66 37.49
N GLU A 393 -10.75 3.58 36.53
CA GLU A 393 -10.51 4.66 35.55
C GLU A 393 -11.73 4.87 34.65
N TYR A 394 -12.36 3.79 34.18
CA TYR A 394 -13.60 3.87 33.41
C TYR A 394 -14.71 4.57 34.20
N PHE A 395 -14.94 4.18 35.46
CA PHE A 395 -15.98 4.82 36.26
C PHE A 395 -15.65 6.27 36.61
N LYS A 396 -14.38 6.60 36.95
CA LYS A 396 -13.96 8.00 37.14
C LYS A 396 -14.22 8.87 35.91
N ALA A 397 -14.07 8.32 34.71
CA ALA A 397 -14.37 9.04 33.47
C ALA A 397 -15.87 9.19 33.17
N HIS A 398 -16.74 8.41 33.83
CA HIS A 398 -18.17 8.32 33.48
C HIS A 398 -19.16 8.52 34.65
N THR A 399 -18.73 8.74 35.90
CA THR A 399 -19.61 9.02 37.06
C THR A 399 -19.61 10.47 37.53
N THR A 400 -18.75 11.34 37.00
CA THR A 400 -18.84 12.79 37.22
C THR A 400 -19.51 13.48 36.03
N THR A 401 -20.84 13.39 35.99
CA THR A 401 -21.65 14.30 35.17
C THR A 401 -23.03 14.48 35.80
N THR A 402 -23.17 15.50 36.65
CA THR A 402 -24.41 16.31 36.68
C THR A 402 -24.07 17.57 35.87
N PRO A 403 -24.92 17.98 34.90
CA PRO A 403 -24.48 18.81 33.79
C PRO A 403 -24.28 20.26 34.22
N GLN A 404 -23.05 20.73 34.18
CA GLN A 404 -22.77 22.13 33.94
C GLN A 404 -22.08 22.21 32.58
N THR A 405 -22.88 22.64 31.61
CA THR A 405 -22.49 22.93 30.24
C THR A 405 -21.41 24.00 30.23
N THR A 406 -20.16 23.56 30.20
CA THR A 406 -19.09 24.22 29.46
C THR A 406 -18.14 23.11 29.03
N GLU A 407 -18.68 22.17 28.24
CA GLU A 407 -17.84 21.50 27.27
C GLU A 407 -17.31 22.63 26.39
N GLU A 408 -16.02 22.96 26.52
CA GLU A 408 -15.27 23.33 25.33
C GLU A 408 -15.37 22.12 24.41
N VAL A 409 -16.48 22.09 23.66
CA VAL A 409 -16.56 21.38 22.41
C VAL A 409 -15.38 21.95 21.64
N VAL A 410 -14.28 21.19 21.59
CA VAL A 410 -13.32 21.38 20.51
C VAL A 410 -14.14 21.06 19.28
N VAL A 411 -14.77 22.08 18.72
CA VAL A 411 -15.33 22.04 17.39
C VAL A 411 -14.12 21.70 16.55
N ILE A 412 -14.00 20.42 16.17
CA ILE A 412 -13.15 20.06 15.06
C ILE A 412 -13.85 20.77 13.90
N GLU A 413 -13.36 21.96 13.56
CA GLU A 413 -13.83 22.66 12.37
C GLU A 413 -13.80 21.64 11.24
N GLU A 414 -14.96 21.37 10.63
CA GLU A 414 -15.06 20.49 9.48
C GLU A 414 -14.22 21.11 8.36
N LEU A 415 -12.98 20.62 8.23
CA LEU A 415 -12.05 21.11 7.23
C LEU A 415 -12.64 20.82 5.85
N GLN A 416 -12.74 21.86 5.05
CA GLN A 416 -13.29 21.79 3.71
C GLN A 416 -12.30 21.11 2.77
N ILE A 417 -12.82 20.14 2.01
CA ILE A 417 -12.06 19.42 0.98
C ILE A 417 -12.51 19.90 -0.39
N TYR A 418 -11.63 20.66 -1.02
CA TYR A 418 -11.81 21.20 -2.35
C TYR A 418 -11.31 20.23 -3.41
N GLU A 419 -11.86 20.34 -4.62
CA GLU A 419 -11.44 19.52 -5.76
C GLU A 419 -11.23 20.38 -7.01
N ARG A 420 -10.15 20.11 -7.73
CA ARG A 420 -9.87 20.68 -9.06
C ARG A 420 -9.52 19.56 -10.02
N GLN A 421 -10.03 19.66 -11.25
CA GLN A 421 -9.73 18.70 -12.32
C GLN A 421 -9.20 19.40 -13.57
N GLU A 422 -8.24 18.75 -14.22
CA GLU A 422 -7.69 19.16 -15.52
C GLU A 422 -7.74 17.95 -16.46
N GLN A 423 -8.12 18.16 -17.72
CA GLN A 423 -8.25 17.10 -18.72
C GLN A 423 -7.30 17.30 -19.92
N GLY A 424 -6.98 16.21 -20.60
CA GLY A 424 -6.14 16.18 -21.80
C GLY A 424 -4.67 15.86 -21.52
N GLU A 425 -3.88 15.79 -22.58
CA GLU A 425 -2.47 15.33 -22.54
C GLU A 425 -1.57 16.26 -21.70
N ASP A 426 -1.90 17.56 -21.63
CA ASP A 426 -1.17 18.54 -20.81
C ASP A 426 -1.76 18.70 -19.40
N SER A 427 -2.76 17.92 -19.01
CA SER A 427 -3.50 18.11 -17.74
C SER A 427 -2.60 18.14 -16.51
N TRP A 428 -1.59 17.28 -16.44
CA TRP A 428 -0.66 17.23 -15.32
C TRP A 428 0.17 18.52 -15.23
N ILE A 429 0.64 19.04 -16.38
CA ILE A 429 1.42 20.29 -16.45
C ILE A 429 0.55 21.51 -16.16
N LYS A 430 -0.68 21.55 -16.68
CA LYS A 430 -1.65 22.62 -16.39
C LYS A 430 -1.97 22.68 -14.91
N LEU A 431 -2.21 21.53 -14.29
CA LEU A 431 -2.45 21.45 -12.85
C LEU A 431 -1.21 21.87 -12.06
N ALA A 432 -0.01 21.43 -12.45
CA ALA A 432 1.24 21.86 -11.80
C ALA A 432 1.43 23.39 -11.83
N LYS A 433 1.12 24.03 -12.97
CA LYS A 433 1.17 25.50 -13.13
C LYS A 433 0.11 26.24 -12.30
N TRP A 434 -1.03 25.60 -12.04
CA TRP A 434 -2.06 26.19 -11.18
C TRP A 434 -1.73 26.02 -9.69
N ILE A 435 -1.04 24.93 -9.33
CA ILE A 435 -0.60 24.69 -7.95
C ILE A 435 0.48 25.73 -7.56
N SER A 436 1.44 26.01 -8.44
CA SER A 436 2.50 27.02 -8.24
C SER A 436 1.94 28.43 -8.13
#